data_AF-A0A3R7DLH3-F1
#
_entry.id   AF-A0A3R7DLH3-F1
#
_cell.length_a   1.000
_cell.length_b   1.000
_cell.length_c   1.000
_cell.angle_alpha   90.00
_cell.angle_beta   90.00
_cell.angle_gamma   90.00
#
_symmetry.space_group_name_H-M   'P 1'
#
loop_
_entity.id
_entity.type
_entity.pdbx_description
1 polymer ?
#
loop_
_entity_poly.entity_id
_entity_poly.type
_entity_poly.pdbx_seq_one_letter_code
_entity_poly.pdbx_strand_id
1 'polypeptide(L)'
;MIVLLSLLLFLLLYRANQKNKRTSQVQPDAETSISWKEQLEKLVRRYNLESLTIATRDGFVVLSSSPSPEADAASFSSLYRYVVEDKGIKEGVVPIASESGVAWVAPMQVGGMDETLCVMRSEAGIRERVALRIKNETERLIETIFTAS
;
A
#
# COMPACT_ATOMS: atom_id res chain seq x y z
N MET A 1 0.55 -40.49 -38.82
CA MET A 1 1.04 -41.08 -37.55
C MET A 1 1.93 -40.15 -36.72
N ILE A 2 2.88 -39.42 -37.33
CA ILE A 2 3.81 -38.53 -36.61
C ILE A 2 3.10 -37.43 -35.81
N VAL A 3 2.02 -36.85 -36.36
CA VAL A 3 1.25 -35.77 -35.70
C VAL A 3 0.53 -36.24 -34.42
N LEU A 4 0.10 -37.51 -34.39
CA LEU A 4 -0.56 -38.09 -33.21
C LEU A 4 0.43 -38.36 -32.09
N LEU A 5 1.67 -38.73 -32.45
CA LEU A 5 2.75 -38.98 -31.50
C LEU A 5 3.23 -37.70 -30.82
N SER A 6 3.33 -36.59 -31.56
CA SER A 6 3.73 -35.29 -31.00
C SER A 6 2.67 -34.71 -30.06
N LEU A 7 1.38 -34.90 -30.35
CA LEU A 7 0.30 -34.47 -29.46
C LEU A 7 0.31 -35.25 -28.13
N LEU A 8 0.59 -36.55 -28.19
CA LEU A 8 0.64 -37.43 -27.03
C LEU A 8 1.86 -37.11 -26.14
N LEU A 9 3.00 -36.78 -26.76
CA LEU A 9 4.19 -36.31 -26.06
C LEU A 9 3.95 -34.96 -25.35
N PHE A 10 3.24 -34.03 -26.01
CA PHE A 10 2.89 -32.74 -25.44
C PHE A 10 1.98 -32.87 -24.20
N LEU A 11 0.99 -33.76 -24.26
CA LEU A 11 0.08 -34.01 -23.13
C LEU A 11 0.81 -34.66 -21.93
N LEU A 12 1.77 -35.54 -22.18
CA LEU A 12 2.58 -36.16 -21.13
C LEU A 12 3.51 -35.13 -20.45
N LEU A 13 4.15 -34.27 -21.24
CA LEU A 13 5.00 -33.18 -20.71
C LEU A 13 4.17 -32.15 -19.93
N TYR A 14 2.97 -31.81 -20.40
CA TYR A 14 2.06 -30.90 -19.71
C TYR A 14 1.65 -31.45 -18.33
N ARG A 15 1.33 -32.75 -18.25
CA ARG A 15 1.01 -33.41 -16.96
C ARG A 15 2.20 -33.52 -16.03
N ALA A 16 3.40 -33.79 -16.55
CA ALA A 16 4.63 -33.81 -15.74
C ALA A 16 4.94 -32.42 -15.16
N ASN A 17 4.75 -31.37 -15.95
CA ASN A 17 4.97 -29.99 -15.51
C ASN A 17 3.93 -29.53 -14.46
N GLN A 18 2.68 -30.02 -14.55
CA GLN A 18 1.69 -29.77 -13.48
C GLN A 18 2.00 -30.52 -12.18
N LYS A 19 2.54 -31.75 -12.24
CA LYS A 19 2.99 -32.47 -11.04
C LYS A 19 4.18 -31.78 -10.37
N ASN A 20 5.08 -31.20 -11.15
CA ASN A 20 6.27 -30.52 -10.62
C ASN A 20 5.99 -29.14 -10.00
N LYS A 21 4.78 -28.58 -10.19
CA LYS A 21 4.34 -27.34 -9.52
C LYS A 21 3.83 -27.54 -8.09
N ARG A 22 3.79 -28.77 -7.57
CA ARG A 22 3.19 -29.07 -6.24
C ARG A 22 4.18 -29.26 -5.08
N THR A 23 5.48 -29.08 -5.29
CA THR A 23 6.47 -29.23 -4.22
C THR A 23 7.59 -28.21 -4.37
N SER A 24 7.29 -26.98 -3.95
CA SER A 24 8.24 -26.02 -3.39
C SER A 24 7.43 -25.01 -2.57
N GLN A 25 6.64 -25.52 -1.61
CA GLN A 25 6.29 -24.72 -0.45
C GLN A 25 7.55 -24.68 0.40
N VAL A 26 8.39 -23.67 0.17
CA VAL A 26 9.25 -23.15 1.22
C VAL A 26 8.29 -22.66 2.28
N GLN A 27 8.22 -23.42 3.37
CA GLN A 27 7.49 -23.09 4.57
C GLN A 27 8.19 -21.85 5.16
N PRO A 28 7.57 -20.66 5.15
CA PRO A 28 8.16 -19.54 5.87
C PRO A 28 7.95 -19.83 7.36
N ASP A 29 9.04 -19.76 8.11
CA ASP A 29 9.07 -19.97 9.55
C ASP A 29 7.97 -19.16 10.25
N ALA A 30 7.17 -19.85 11.05
CA ALA A 30 5.89 -19.41 11.59
C ALA A 30 6.01 -18.45 12.79
N GLU A 31 7.03 -17.58 12.83
CA GLU A 31 7.24 -16.71 14.00
C GLU A 31 7.50 -15.22 13.73
N THR A 32 7.37 -14.72 12.49
CA THR A 32 7.36 -13.24 12.28
C THR A 32 6.67 -12.73 11.01
N SER A 33 5.78 -13.50 10.38
CA SER A 33 4.97 -12.95 9.27
C SER A 33 3.73 -12.22 9.79
N ILE A 34 3.91 -11.09 10.48
CA ILE A 34 2.75 -10.23 10.75
C ILE A 34 2.28 -9.71 9.39
N SER A 35 1.07 -10.08 8.99
CA SER A 35 0.45 -9.57 7.77
C SER A 35 0.42 -8.05 7.85
N TRP A 36 1.20 -7.36 7.00
CA TRP A 36 1.25 -5.89 6.94
C TRP A 36 -0.15 -5.28 6.87
N LYS A 37 -1.09 -6.01 6.25
CA LYS A 37 -2.49 -5.64 6.14
C LYS A 37 -3.18 -5.59 7.50
N GLU A 38 -2.95 -6.57 8.36
CA GLU A 38 -3.48 -6.57 9.72
C GLU A 38 -2.91 -5.42 10.55
N GLN A 39 -1.64 -5.06 10.37
CA GLN A 39 -1.04 -3.93 11.06
C GLN A 39 -1.60 -2.59 10.57
N LEU A 40 -1.82 -2.44 9.26
CA LEU A 40 -2.53 -1.29 8.68
C LEU A 40 -3.95 -1.18 9.26
N GLU A 41 -4.70 -2.29 9.27
CA GLU A 41 -6.06 -2.33 9.82
C GLU A 41 -6.11 -2.01 11.31
N LYS A 42 -5.09 -2.42 12.09
CA LYS A 42 -4.97 -2.03 13.51
C LYS A 42 -4.83 -0.52 13.68
N LEU A 43 -4.03 0.14 12.83
CA LEU A 43 -3.91 1.60 12.84
C LEU A 43 -5.23 2.28 12.48
N VAL A 44 -5.88 1.81 11.42
CA VAL A 44 -7.19 2.32 10.97
C VAL A 44 -8.22 2.26 12.10
N ARG A 45 -8.35 1.10 12.76
CA ARG A 45 -9.29 0.93 13.88
C ARG A 45 -8.91 1.77 15.10
N ARG A 46 -7.63 1.82 15.47
CA ARG A 46 -7.13 2.59 16.63
C ARG A 46 -7.46 4.08 16.51
N TYR A 47 -7.32 4.61 15.30
CA TYR A 47 -7.48 6.04 15.03
C TYR A 47 -8.85 6.41 14.45
N ASN A 48 -9.76 5.44 14.33
CA ASN A 48 -11.08 5.61 13.73
C ASN A 48 -11.01 6.26 12.34
N LEU A 49 -10.10 5.75 11.51
CA LEU A 49 -9.96 6.14 10.11
C LEU A 49 -10.95 5.35 9.25
N GLU A 50 -11.39 5.94 8.15
CA GLU A 50 -12.08 5.21 7.08
C GLU A 50 -11.08 4.31 6.36
N SER A 51 -9.92 4.85 6.02
CA SER A 51 -8.84 4.14 5.36
C SER A 51 -7.49 4.81 5.59
N LEU A 52 -6.44 4.03 5.38
CA LEU A 52 -5.06 4.46 5.35
C LEU A 52 -4.42 3.92 4.07
N THR A 53 -3.91 4.83 3.25
CA THR A 53 -3.27 4.50 1.97
C THR A 53 -1.88 5.11 1.92
N ILE A 54 -0.87 4.29 1.66
CA ILE A 54 0.48 4.73 1.31
C ILE A 54 0.56 4.70 -0.21
N ALA A 55 0.85 5.85 -0.81
CA ALA A 55 0.94 6.02 -2.26
C ALA A 55 2.23 6.76 -2.63
N THR A 56 2.70 6.64 -3.86
CA THR A 56 3.74 7.52 -4.39
C THR A 56 3.15 8.91 -4.68
N ARG A 57 4.02 9.92 -4.79
CA ARG A 57 3.65 11.30 -5.15
C ARG A 57 2.95 11.38 -6.52
N ASP A 58 3.21 10.41 -7.40
CA ASP A 58 2.58 10.26 -8.71
C ASP A 58 1.25 9.47 -8.68
N GLY A 59 0.80 9.00 -7.50
CA GLY A 59 -0.49 8.36 -7.33
C GLY A 59 -0.50 6.83 -7.53
N PHE A 60 0.66 6.16 -7.44
CA PHE A 60 0.72 4.70 -7.41
C PHE A 60 0.54 4.17 -5.99
N VAL A 61 -0.26 3.12 -5.81
CA VAL A 61 -0.49 2.51 -4.50
C VAL A 61 0.73 1.68 -4.08
N VAL A 62 1.22 1.89 -2.86
CA VAL A 62 2.23 1.04 -2.22
C VAL A 62 1.55 0.02 -1.31
N LEU A 63 0.80 0.49 -0.31
CA LEU A 63 -0.01 -0.33 0.60
C LEU A 63 -1.31 0.40 0.91
N SER A 64 -2.40 -0.32 1.13
CA SER A 64 -3.67 0.33 1.48
C SER A 64 -4.62 -0.59 2.23
N SER A 65 -5.44 0.02 3.10
CA SER A 65 -6.64 -0.59 3.69
C SER A 65 -7.94 -0.13 3.01
N SER A 66 -7.85 0.76 2.02
CA SER A 66 -9.01 1.35 1.36
C SER A 66 -9.74 0.32 0.49
N PRO A 67 -11.08 0.38 0.39
CA PRO A 67 -11.82 -0.38 -0.62
C PRO A 67 -11.58 0.13 -2.04
N SER A 68 -11.04 1.34 -2.21
CA SER A 68 -10.76 1.97 -3.50
C SER A 68 -9.37 2.65 -3.50
N PRO A 69 -8.29 1.86 -3.40
CA PRO A 69 -6.95 2.39 -3.13
C PRO A 69 -6.39 3.24 -4.26
N GLU A 70 -6.66 2.89 -5.53
CA GLU A 70 -6.22 3.66 -6.70
C GLU A 70 -6.90 5.02 -6.77
N ALA A 71 -8.18 5.10 -6.40
CA ALA A 71 -8.92 6.35 -6.38
C ALA A 71 -8.38 7.31 -5.31
N ASP A 72 -8.10 6.80 -4.11
CA ASP A 72 -7.49 7.58 -3.03
C ASP A 72 -6.08 8.06 -3.44
N ALA A 73 -5.25 7.16 -3.96
CA ALA A 73 -3.88 7.48 -4.36
C ALA A 73 -3.83 8.54 -5.47
N ALA A 74 -4.62 8.38 -6.54
CA ALA A 74 -4.64 9.33 -7.65
C ALA A 74 -5.15 10.71 -7.22
N SER A 75 -6.27 10.75 -6.49
CA SER A 75 -6.94 12.00 -6.11
C SER A 75 -6.11 12.80 -5.12
N PHE A 76 -5.71 12.17 -4.02
CA PHE A 76 -5.06 12.87 -2.92
C PHE A 76 -3.59 13.20 -3.21
N SER A 77 -2.88 12.37 -4.00
CA SER A 77 -1.49 12.70 -4.39
C SER A 77 -1.44 13.87 -5.37
N SER A 78 -2.36 13.89 -6.34
CA SER A 78 -2.47 15.02 -7.30
C SER A 78 -2.80 16.33 -6.60
N LEU A 79 -3.75 16.30 -5.66
CA LEU A 79 -4.14 17.48 -4.88
C LEU A 79 -3.03 17.92 -3.92
N TYR A 80 -2.31 16.98 -3.30
CA TYR A 80 -1.17 17.30 -2.44
C TYR A 80 -0.09 18.03 -3.22
N ARG A 81 0.25 17.51 -4.42
CA ARG A 81 1.20 18.15 -5.31
C ARG A 81 0.78 19.57 -5.68
N TYR A 82 -0.47 19.76 -6.10
CA TYR A 82 -1.00 21.09 -6.40
C TYR A 82 -0.91 22.06 -5.20
N VAL A 83 -1.22 21.57 -3.99
CA VAL A 83 -1.17 22.41 -2.78
C VAL A 83 0.27 22.77 -2.38
N VAL A 84 1.20 21.83 -2.44
CA VAL A 84 2.58 22.06 -1.98
C VAL A 84 3.43 22.74 -3.04
N GLU A 85 3.37 22.27 -4.29
CA GLU A 85 4.21 22.76 -5.38
C GLU A 85 3.60 24.00 -6.04
N ASP A 86 2.33 23.95 -6.44
CA ASP A 86 1.72 25.04 -7.22
C ASP A 86 1.23 26.20 -6.35
N LYS A 87 0.78 25.92 -5.12
CA LYS A 87 0.35 26.95 -4.16
C LYS A 87 1.44 27.37 -3.17
N GLY A 88 2.60 26.73 -3.20
CA GLY A 88 3.73 27.07 -2.32
C GLY A 88 3.42 26.89 -0.83
N ILE A 89 2.45 26.04 -0.48
CA ILE A 89 2.23 25.67 0.92
C ILE A 89 3.40 24.81 1.36
N LYS A 90 3.96 25.11 2.53
CA LYS A 90 5.09 24.38 3.09
C LYS A 90 4.77 22.88 3.14
N GLU A 91 5.71 22.08 2.63
CA GLU A 91 5.64 20.62 2.69
C GLU A 91 5.46 20.14 4.14
N GLY A 92 4.53 19.21 4.33
CA GLY A 92 4.07 18.79 5.66
C GLY A 92 2.74 18.04 5.62
N VAL A 93 2.10 17.94 6.78
CA VAL A 93 0.79 17.27 6.95
C VAL A 93 -0.32 18.25 6.56
N VAL A 94 -1.02 17.98 5.45
CA VAL A 94 -1.95 18.91 4.82
C VAL A 94 -3.36 18.32 4.80
N PRO A 95 -4.41 19.06 5.23
CA PRO A 95 -5.79 18.64 5.05
C PRO A 95 -6.23 18.92 3.61
N ILE A 96 -6.82 17.93 2.95
CA ILE A 96 -7.28 18.00 1.56
C ILE A 96 -8.73 17.55 1.48
N ALA A 97 -9.57 18.40 0.89
CA ALA A 97 -10.94 18.06 0.52
C ALA A 97 -11.02 17.81 -0.99
N SER A 98 -11.75 16.77 -1.38
CA SER A 98 -11.92 16.31 -2.76
C SER A 98 -13.33 15.75 -2.96
N GLU A 99 -13.69 15.43 -4.21
CA GLU A 99 -14.93 14.69 -4.50
C GLU A 99 -14.92 13.28 -3.90
N SER A 100 -13.74 12.67 -3.73
CA SER A 100 -13.54 11.39 -3.04
C SER A 100 -13.62 11.48 -1.51
N GLY A 101 -13.80 12.68 -0.95
CA GLY A 101 -13.91 12.94 0.48
C GLY A 101 -12.78 13.81 1.05
N VAL A 102 -12.60 13.75 2.37
CA VAL A 102 -11.60 14.52 3.12
C VAL A 102 -10.50 13.61 3.64
N ALA A 103 -9.25 14.00 3.45
CA ALA A 103 -8.09 13.30 3.98
C ALA A 103 -7.06 14.27 4.57
N TRP A 104 -6.25 13.77 5.48
CA TRP A 104 -4.94 14.34 5.74
C TRP A 104 -3.91 13.62 4.89
N VAL A 105 -3.03 14.37 4.23
CA VAL A 105 -1.97 13.84 3.38
C VAL A 105 -0.64 14.32 3.90
N ALA A 106 0.31 13.41 4.09
CA ALA A 106 1.62 13.71 4.63
C ALA A 106 2.73 13.00 3.86
N PRO A 107 3.86 13.66 3.60
CA PRO A 107 5.01 13.02 2.98
C PRO A 107 5.65 12.08 3.99
N MET A 108 6.11 10.93 3.52
CA MET A 108 6.79 9.93 4.34
C MET A 108 8.30 10.13 4.29
N GLN A 109 8.93 9.96 5.44
CA GLN A 109 10.38 10.03 5.63
C GLN A 109 10.88 8.65 6.03
N VAL A 110 10.76 7.69 5.10
CA VAL A 110 11.27 6.33 5.25
C VAL A 110 12.33 6.10 4.20
N GLY A 111 13.50 5.57 4.61
CA GLY A 111 14.63 5.37 3.70
C GLY A 111 14.24 4.56 2.46
N GLY A 112 14.50 5.12 1.28
CA GLY A 112 14.15 4.51 -0.01
C GLY A 112 12.69 4.73 -0.46
N MET A 113 11.92 5.53 0.27
CA MET A 113 10.52 5.87 -0.03
C MET A 113 10.24 7.38 0.05
N ASP A 114 11.25 8.20 -0.26
CA ASP A 114 11.21 9.68 -0.13
C ASP A 114 10.14 10.35 -1.01
N GLU A 115 9.63 9.64 -2.02
CA GLU A 115 8.54 10.10 -2.90
C GLU A 115 7.19 9.49 -2.54
N THR A 116 6.98 9.09 -1.28
CA THR A 116 5.70 8.51 -0.85
C THR A 116 4.92 9.41 0.10
N LEU A 117 3.61 9.29 0.02
CA LEU A 117 2.60 10.02 0.75
C LEU A 117 1.77 9.03 1.58
N CYS A 118 1.46 9.43 2.80
CA CYS A 118 0.50 8.78 3.68
C CYS A 118 -0.82 9.55 3.62
N VAL A 119 -1.86 8.90 3.10
CA VAL A 119 -3.22 9.41 2.95
C VAL A 119 -4.10 8.82 4.05
N MET A 120 -4.62 9.68 4.92
CA MET A 120 -5.39 9.35 6.11
C MET A 120 -6.82 9.86 5.96
N ARG A 121 -7.76 8.97 5.62
CA ARG A 121 -9.18 9.32 5.49
C ARG A 121 -9.91 9.15 6.80
N SER A 122 -10.78 10.10 7.16
CA SER A 122 -11.58 10.01 8.39
C SER A 122 -12.85 10.83 8.27
N GLU A 123 -14.00 10.17 8.37
CA GLU A 123 -15.32 10.80 8.38
C GLU A 123 -15.49 11.78 9.54
N ALA A 124 -15.03 11.37 10.72
CA ALA A 124 -15.12 12.16 11.96
C ALA A 124 -14.13 13.35 11.97
N GLY A 125 -13.18 13.37 11.03
CA GLY A 125 -12.04 14.27 11.03
C GLY A 125 -11.04 13.94 12.14
N ILE A 126 -9.77 14.22 11.87
CA ILE A 126 -8.69 14.12 12.87
C ILE A 126 -8.00 15.46 13.03
N ARG A 127 -7.46 15.71 14.22
CA ARG A 127 -6.62 16.89 14.48
C ARG A 127 -5.25 16.68 13.85
N GLU A 128 -4.59 17.75 13.41
CA GLU A 128 -3.25 17.70 12.81
C GLU A 128 -2.23 16.93 13.67
N ARG A 129 -2.22 17.18 15.00
CA ARG A 129 -1.35 16.43 15.94
C ARG A 129 -1.55 14.91 15.92
N VAL A 130 -2.77 14.46 15.60
CA VAL A 130 -3.13 13.05 15.49
C VAL A 130 -2.70 12.52 14.13
N ALA A 131 -2.91 13.28 13.05
CA ALA A 131 -2.40 12.95 11.71
C ALA A 131 -0.87 12.77 11.71
N LEU A 132 -0.14 13.67 12.40
CA LEU A 132 1.32 13.54 12.57
C LEU A 132 1.70 12.27 13.33
N ARG A 133 0.92 11.89 14.35
CA ARG A 133 1.16 10.64 15.08
C ARG A 133 0.90 9.42 14.22
N ILE A 134 -0.18 9.41 13.45
CA ILE A 134 -0.51 8.34 12.51
C ILE A 134 0.63 8.19 11.49
N LYS A 135 1.06 9.29 10.85
CA LYS A 135 2.23 9.32 9.96
C LYS A 135 3.43 8.62 10.59
N ASN A 136 3.85 9.05 11.78
CA ASN A 136 5.04 8.51 12.43
C ASN A 136 4.90 7.01 12.79
N GLU A 137 3.69 6.55 13.15
CA GLU A 137 3.43 5.12 13.37
C GLU A 137 3.42 4.33 12.06
N THR A 138 2.88 4.89 10.98
CA THR A 138 2.92 4.30 9.65
C THR A 138 4.34 4.21 9.12
N GLU A 139 5.20 5.21 9.35
CA GLU A 139 6.61 5.18 8.96
C GLU A 139 7.34 4.00 9.62
N ARG A 140 7.18 3.82 10.93
CA ARG A 140 7.77 2.68 11.67
C ARG A 140 7.26 1.32 11.17
N LEU A 141 5.97 1.26 10.82
CA LEU A 141 5.35 0.08 10.24
C LEU A 141 6.01 -0.27 8.90
N ILE A 142 6.13 0.72 8.02
CA ILE A 142 6.76 0.56 6.69
C ILE A 142 8.23 0.18 6.83
N GLU A 143 8.99 0.85 7.70
CA GLU A 143 10.38 0.47 8.00
C GLU A 143 10.47 -1.01 8.38
N THR A 144 9.61 -1.47 9.29
CA THR A 144 9.59 -2.88 9.72
C THR A 144 9.28 -3.83 8.56
N ILE A 145 8.35 -3.46 7.67
CA ILE A 145 7.95 -4.30 6.53
C ILE A 145 9.08 -4.42 5.49
N PHE A 146 9.75 -3.31 5.16
CA PHE A 146 10.70 -3.26 4.05
C PHE A 146 12.17 -3.45 4.47
N THR A 147 12.51 -3.36 5.75
CA THR A 147 13.88 -3.62 6.25
C THR A 147 14.05 -4.98 6.94
N ALA A 148 12.96 -5.72 7.20
CA ALA A 148 13.02 -7.07 7.75
C ALA A 148 13.30 -8.18 6.72
N SER A 149 13.81 -7.84 5.52
CA SER A 149 14.23 -8.79 4.47
C SER A 149 15.74 -9.04 4.48
#